data_AF-A0AAX1GBC2-F1
#
_entry.id   AF-A0AAX1GBC2-F1
#
_cell.length_a   1.000
_cell.length_b   1.000
_cell.length_c   1.000
_cell.angle_alpha   90.00
_cell.angle_beta   90.00
_cell.angle_gamma   90.00
#
_symmetry.space_group_name_H-M   'P 1'
#
loop_
_entity.id
_entity.type
_entity.pdbx_description
1 polymer ?
#
loop_
_entity_poly.entity_id
_entity_poly.type
_entity_poly.pdbx_seq_one_letter_code
_entity_poly.pdbx_strand_id
1 'polypeptide(L)'
;MKKYLVLFTACLLVGCPGPGDKLTPRFPAVVTAKDNHVCILSSMKAGDNIRFVQIYSESGDKLIKAIDNDVFFVEPGRCMPVFDYAFRPGKRYSVAYDIQTPEGSHLITAAFMVVSDERGNLRVNH
;
A
#
# COMPACT_ATOMS: atom_id res chain seq x y z
N MET A 1 -20.23 -35.51 23.27
CA MET A 1 -20.55 -34.25 23.98
C MET A 1 -19.33 -33.32 24.07
N LYS A 2 -18.15 -33.79 24.48
CA LYS A 2 -16.93 -32.96 24.62
C LYS A 2 -16.38 -32.34 23.30
N LYS A 3 -16.57 -33.02 22.15
CA LYS A 3 -16.09 -32.55 20.83
C LYS A 3 -16.84 -31.32 20.29
N TYR A 4 -18.14 -31.20 20.56
CA TYR A 4 -18.94 -30.06 20.12
C TYR A 4 -18.68 -28.80 20.97
N LEU A 5 -18.32 -28.99 22.24
CA LEU A 5 -17.96 -27.90 23.15
C LEU A 5 -16.68 -27.19 22.72
N VAL A 6 -15.68 -27.94 22.23
CA VAL A 6 -14.42 -27.39 21.68
C VAL A 6 -14.65 -26.61 20.38
N LEU A 7 -15.61 -27.05 19.55
CA LEU A 7 -15.94 -26.36 18.30
C LEU A 7 -16.61 -25.00 18.56
N PHE A 8 -17.43 -24.90 19.61
CA PHE A 8 -18.14 -23.68 19.97
C PHE A 8 -17.21 -22.61 20.59
N THR A 9 -16.26 -23.02 21.43
CA THR A 9 -15.24 -22.10 21.98
C THR A 9 -14.25 -21.60 20.92
N ALA A 10 -13.96 -22.39 19.88
CA ALA A 10 -13.12 -21.95 18.77
C ALA A 10 -13.74 -20.77 17.98
N CYS A 11 -15.07 -20.73 17.82
CA CYS A 11 -15.77 -19.62 17.17
C CYS A 11 -15.74 -18.31 17.97
N LEU A 12 -15.61 -18.37 19.31
CA LEU A 12 -15.53 -17.17 20.15
C LEU A 12 -14.11 -16.59 20.23
N LEU A 13 -13.10 -17.37 19.84
CA LEU A 13 -11.68 -16.95 19.81
C LEU A 13 -11.27 -16.34 18.47
N VAL A 14 -12.09 -16.48 17.42
CA VAL A 14 -11.87 -15.78 16.14
C VAL A 14 -12.48 -14.39 16.22
N GLY A 15 -11.65 -13.38 16.47
CA GLY A 15 -12.04 -11.97 16.38
C GLY A 15 -12.30 -11.58 14.93
N CYS A 16 -13.48 -11.92 14.41
CA CYS A 16 -13.94 -11.35 13.15
C CYS A 16 -14.34 -9.89 13.38
N PRO A 17 -14.02 -8.97 12.45
CA PRO A 17 -14.52 -7.61 12.54
C PRO A 17 -16.05 -7.63 12.65
N GLY A 18 -16.56 -7.00 13.70
CA GLY A 18 -17.98 -7.00 14.03
C GLY A 18 -18.78 -6.10 13.12
N PRO A 19 -20.11 -6.26 13.06
CA PRO A 19 -20.99 -5.28 12.42
C PRO A 19 -20.76 -3.89 13.05
N GLY A 20 -20.20 -2.96 12.28
CA GLY A 20 -19.85 -1.61 12.75
C GLY A 20 -18.34 -1.30 12.74
N ASP A 21 -17.48 -2.32 12.60
CA ASP A 21 -16.04 -2.10 12.44
C ASP A 21 -15.77 -1.48 11.06
N LYS A 22 -15.36 -0.20 11.07
CA LYS A 22 -15.02 0.52 9.84
C LYS A 22 -13.69 0.00 9.31
N LEU A 23 -13.75 -0.82 8.26
CA LEU A 23 -12.58 -1.12 7.45
C LEU A 23 -12.19 0.14 6.66
N THR A 24 -10.93 0.55 6.77
CA THR A 24 -10.39 1.64 5.96
C THR A 24 -10.52 1.27 4.47
N PRO A 25 -11.21 2.08 3.66
CA PRO A 25 -11.35 1.83 2.23
C PRO A 25 -9.98 1.72 1.56
N ARG A 26 -9.85 0.83 0.57
CA ARG A 26 -8.60 0.62 -0.18
C ARG A 26 -8.85 0.84 -1.66
N PHE A 27 -8.05 1.70 -2.28
CA PHE A 27 -8.11 2.01 -3.69
C PHE A 27 -6.82 1.56 -4.38
N PRO A 28 -6.89 0.82 -5.49
CA PRO A 28 -5.70 0.39 -6.20
C PRO A 28 -5.00 1.58 -6.86
N ALA A 29 -3.68 1.62 -6.79
CA ALA A 29 -2.84 2.57 -7.50
C ALA A 29 -2.31 1.94 -8.80
N VAL A 30 -2.20 2.74 -9.85
CA VAL A 30 -1.51 2.32 -11.07
C VAL A 30 -0.01 2.45 -10.85
N VAL A 31 0.75 1.42 -11.19
CA VAL A 31 2.21 1.42 -11.09
C VAL A 31 2.82 1.24 -12.47
N THR A 32 3.78 2.09 -12.80
CA THR A 32 4.53 2.07 -14.05
C THR A 32 6.02 2.18 -13.80
N ALA A 33 6.84 1.89 -14.81
CA ALA A 33 8.24 2.23 -14.82
C ALA A 33 8.43 3.50 -15.68
N LYS A 34 9.02 4.54 -15.10
CA LYS A 34 9.30 5.81 -15.78
C LYS A 34 10.76 6.19 -15.51
N ASP A 35 11.50 6.52 -16.56
CA ASP A 35 12.91 6.93 -16.48
C ASP A 35 13.77 5.94 -15.67
N ASN A 36 13.51 4.64 -15.84
CA ASN A 36 14.14 3.55 -15.12
C ASN A 36 13.89 3.51 -13.59
N HIS A 37 12.80 4.13 -13.13
CA HIS A 37 12.35 4.12 -11.73
C HIS A 37 10.91 3.64 -11.63
N VAL A 38 10.56 3.01 -10.51
CA VAL A 38 9.16 2.67 -10.21
C VAL A 38 8.39 3.94 -9.86
N CYS A 39 7.28 4.15 -10.54
CA CYS A 39 6.39 5.28 -10.34
C CYS A 39 5.00 4.76 -9.97
N ILE A 40 4.60 4.97 -8.72
CA ILE A 40 3.22 4.74 -8.26
C ILE A 40 2.44 6.02 -8.56
N LEU A 41 1.46 5.97 -9.46
CA LEU A 41 0.71 7.15 -9.87
C LEU A 41 -0.26 7.59 -8.78
N SER A 42 -0.23 8.89 -8.47
CA SER A 42 -1.19 9.52 -7.57
C SER A 42 -2.58 9.49 -8.19
N SER A 43 -3.56 9.07 -7.38
CA SER A 43 -5.00 9.25 -7.61
C SER A 43 -5.63 10.20 -6.58
N MET A 44 -4.79 10.98 -5.87
CA MET A 44 -5.21 11.88 -4.81
C MET A 44 -6.11 13.01 -5.33
N LYS A 45 -7.04 13.48 -4.51
CA LYS A 45 -7.94 14.60 -4.79
C LYS A 45 -7.55 15.83 -3.97
N ALA A 46 -8.01 17.00 -4.38
CA ALA A 46 -7.80 18.22 -3.60
C ALA A 46 -8.32 18.05 -2.16
N GLY A 47 -7.49 18.39 -1.17
CA GLY A 47 -7.77 18.15 0.26
C GLY A 47 -7.23 16.83 0.80
N ASP A 48 -6.77 15.92 -0.06
CA ASP A 48 -6.07 14.71 0.37
C ASP A 48 -4.68 15.04 0.89
N ASN A 49 -4.25 14.29 1.90
CA ASN A 49 -2.93 14.43 2.50
C ASN A 49 -2.35 13.07 2.86
N ILE A 50 -1.13 12.77 2.39
CA ILE A 50 -0.42 11.57 2.80
C ILE A 50 0.03 11.72 4.26
N ARG A 51 -0.40 10.81 5.12
CA ARG A 51 0.04 10.75 6.53
C ARG A 51 1.09 9.67 6.77
N PHE A 52 1.03 8.61 5.99
CA PHE A 52 1.87 7.46 6.20
C PHE A 52 2.17 6.73 4.90
N VAL A 53 3.38 6.20 4.77
CA VAL A 53 3.79 5.38 3.63
C VAL A 53 4.43 4.10 4.12
N GLN A 54 3.97 2.99 3.56
CA GLN A 54 4.52 1.67 3.81
C GLN A 54 4.91 1.02 2.50
N ILE A 55 6.11 0.48 2.45
CA ILE A 55 6.63 -0.31 1.34
C ILE A 55 7.19 -1.59 1.95
N TYR A 56 6.76 -2.73 1.44
CA TYR A 56 7.26 -4.04 1.83
C TYR A 56 7.72 -4.80 0.59
N SER A 57 8.83 -5.51 0.72
CA SER A 57 9.25 -6.53 -0.24
C SER A 57 9.02 -7.92 0.33
N GLU A 58 8.81 -8.90 -0.54
CA GLU A 58 8.72 -10.31 -0.16
C GLU A 58 10.01 -10.82 0.52
N SER A 59 11.16 -10.20 0.23
CA SER A 59 12.45 -10.50 0.89
C SER A 59 12.61 -9.93 2.30
N GLY A 60 11.61 -9.18 2.81
CA GLY A 60 11.63 -8.60 4.16
C GLY A 60 12.12 -7.16 4.25
N ASP A 61 12.70 -6.59 3.19
CA ASP A 61 13.04 -5.16 3.14
C ASP A 61 11.77 -4.33 3.27
N LYS A 62 11.79 -3.31 4.14
CA LYS A 62 10.64 -2.43 4.35
C LYS A 62 11.02 -0.97 4.53
N LEU A 63 10.11 -0.09 4.13
CA LEU A 63 10.07 1.31 4.52
C LEU A 63 8.73 1.55 5.20
N ILE A 64 8.77 2.18 6.38
CA ILE A 64 7.60 2.62 7.12
C ILE A 64 7.90 4.06 7.54
N LYS A 65 7.15 5.03 7.01
CA LYS A 65 7.41 6.44 7.25
C LYS A 65 6.13 7.21 7.54
N ALA A 66 6.12 7.86 8.71
CA ALA A 66 5.16 8.90 9.03
C ALA A 66 5.58 10.22 8.37
N ILE A 67 4.59 11.01 7.99
CA ILE A 67 4.79 12.35 7.42
C ILE A 67 4.30 13.37 8.44
N ASP A 68 5.24 14.13 9.00
CA ASP A 68 4.95 15.11 10.06
C ASP A 68 4.42 16.44 9.50
N ASN A 69 4.52 16.67 8.19
CA ASN A 69 4.06 17.91 7.58
C ASN A 69 2.52 18.05 7.61
N ASP A 70 2.05 19.28 7.82
CA ASP A 70 0.62 19.59 7.88
C ASP A 70 -0.12 19.25 6.58
N VAL A 71 0.56 19.40 5.43
CA VAL A 71 0.05 19.07 4.08
C VAL A 71 1.14 18.45 3.21
N PHE A 72 0.92 17.22 2.78
CA PHE A 72 1.70 16.51 1.76
C PHE A 72 0.74 15.95 0.71
N PHE A 73 0.48 16.77 -0.30
CA PHE A 73 -0.37 16.45 -1.45
C PHE A 73 0.48 16.19 -2.70
N VAL A 74 0.04 15.25 -3.53
CA VAL A 74 0.68 14.93 -4.82
C VAL A 74 -0.38 14.97 -5.92
N GLU A 75 -0.18 15.82 -6.92
CA GLU A 75 -1.12 15.97 -8.03
C GLU A 75 -1.41 14.62 -8.74
N PRO A 76 -2.66 14.40 -9.19
CA PRO A 76 -3.03 13.21 -9.96
C PRO A 76 -2.07 12.95 -11.13
N GLY A 77 -1.69 11.69 -11.34
CA GLY A 77 -0.81 11.28 -12.43
C GLY A 77 0.67 11.59 -12.21
N ARG A 78 1.06 12.23 -11.11
CA ARG A 78 2.46 12.34 -10.68
C ARG A 78 2.86 11.12 -9.85
N CYS A 79 4.16 10.84 -9.77
CA CYS A 79 4.67 9.74 -8.97
C CYS A 79 4.59 10.09 -7.47
N MET A 80 3.96 9.21 -6.70
CA MET A 80 3.93 9.27 -5.24
C MET A 80 5.35 9.10 -4.66
N PRO A 81 5.66 9.75 -3.53
CA PRO A 81 6.99 9.71 -2.92
C PRO A 81 7.30 8.33 -2.35
N VAL A 82 8.49 7.83 -2.68
CA VAL A 82 8.99 6.54 -2.17
C VAL A 82 10.16 6.71 -1.19
N PHE A 83 10.54 7.96 -0.88
CA PHE A 83 11.53 8.32 0.15
C PHE A 83 12.84 7.55 0.04
N ASP A 84 13.45 7.62 -1.15
CA ASP A 84 14.74 6.97 -1.49
C ASP A 84 14.71 5.44 -1.41
N TYR A 85 13.53 4.83 -1.28
CA TYR A 85 13.41 3.39 -1.35
C TYR A 85 13.80 2.87 -2.74
N ALA A 86 14.85 2.05 -2.76
CA ALA A 86 15.36 1.46 -3.99
C ALA A 86 14.62 0.15 -4.32
N PHE A 87 13.73 0.22 -5.30
CA PHE A 87 13.12 -0.98 -5.89
C PHE A 87 14.14 -1.75 -6.74
N ARG A 88 14.17 -3.07 -6.59
CA ARG A 88 15.13 -3.97 -7.23
C ARG A 88 14.39 -4.99 -8.11
N PRO A 89 14.90 -5.28 -9.33
CA PRO A 89 14.39 -6.37 -10.15
C PRO A 89 14.35 -7.71 -9.42
N GLY A 90 13.40 -8.56 -9.81
CA GLY A 90 13.21 -9.91 -9.28
C GLY A 90 12.49 -9.96 -7.94
N LYS A 91 11.99 -8.83 -7.43
CA LYS A 91 11.27 -8.74 -6.15
C LYS A 91 9.82 -8.33 -6.36
N ARG A 92 8.95 -8.90 -5.51
CA ARG A 92 7.55 -8.50 -5.36
C ARG A 92 7.42 -7.51 -4.20
N TYR A 93 6.61 -6.49 -4.41
CA TYR A 93 6.39 -5.39 -3.49
C TYR A 93 4.91 -5.20 -3.19
N SER A 94 4.64 -4.73 -1.97
CA SER A 94 3.35 -4.18 -1.55
C SER A 94 3.59 -2.77 -1.03
N VAL A 95 2.80 -1.82 -1.52
CA VAL A 95 2.88 -0.41 -1.15
C VAL A 95 1.51 0.05 -0.67
N ALA A 96 1.50 0.83 0.41
CA ALA A 96 0.30 1.47 0.93
C ALA A 96 0.61 2.91 1.35
N TYR A 97 -0.20 3.86 0.88
CA TYR A 97 -0.24 5.24 1.33
C TYR A 97 -1.51 5.43 2.16
N ASP A 98 -1.37 5.91 3.38
CA ASP A 98 -2.51 6.37 4.19
C ASP A 98 -2.81 7.82 3.83
N ILE A 99 -4.01 8.03 3.30
CA ILE A 99 -4.50 9.31 2.82
C ILE A 99 -5.58 9.80 3.79
N GLN A 100 -5.28 10.92 4.44
CA GLN A 100 -6.26 11.68 5.21
C GLN A 100 -7.04 12.59 4.26
N THR A 101 -8.36 12.57 4.39
CA THR A 101 -9.29 13.47 3.71
C THR A 101 -10.14 14.22 4.74
N PRO A 102 -10.92 15.24 4.35
CA PRO A 102 -11.88 15.88 5.24
C PRO A 102 -12.96 14.93 5.80
N GLU A 103 -13.32 13.89 5.05
CA GLU A 103 -14.40 12.94 5.38
C GLU A 103 -13.92 11.71 6.17
N GLY A 104 -12.61 11.51 6.29
CA GLY A 104 -12.02 10.36 6.97
C GLY A 104 -10.65 10.01 6.42
N SER A 105 -10.35 8.72 6.32
CA SER A 105 -9.13 8.23 5.70
C SER A 105 -9.38 7.06 4.77
N HIS A 106 -8.49 6.88 3.81
CA HIS A 106 -8.46 5.73 2.92
C HIS A 106 -7.02 5.35 2.60
N LEU A 107 -6.83 4.14 2.08
CA LEU A 107 -5.53 3.68 1.60
C LEU A 107 -5.49 3.73 0.08
N ILE A 108 -4.39 4.23 -0.46
CA ILE A 108 -4.00 3.99 -1.86
C ILE A 108 -2.95 2.89 -1.85
N THR A 109 -3.23 1.75 -2.49
CA THR A 109 -2.42 0.53 -2.38
C THR A 109 -2.00 -0.02 -3.73
N ALA A 110 -0.82 -0.61 -3.82
CA ALA A 110 -0.38 -1.36 -4.99
C ALA A 110 0.37 -2.62 -4.60
N ALA A 111 0.22 -3.68 -5.38
CA ALA A 111 1.07 -4.86 -5.31
C ALA A 111 1.62 -5.12 -6.71
N PHE A 112 2.94 -5.31 -6.83
CA PHE A 112 3.59 -5.45 -8.12
C PHE A 112 4.93 -6.16 -8.01
N MET A 113 5.42 -6.68 -9.14
CA MET A 113 6.76 -7.22 -9.28
C MET A 113 7.60 -6.31 -10.17
N VAL A 114 8.82 -6.02 -9.74
CA VAL A 114 9.79 -5.30 -10.57
C VAL A 114 10.60 -6.31 -11.36
N VAL A 115 10.69 -6.12 -12.67
CA VAL A 115 11.49 -6.95 -13.57
C VAL A 115 12.45 -6.06 -14.36
N SER A 116 13.51 -6.64 -14.90
CA SER A 116 14.38 -5.97 -15.85
C SER A 116 14.13 -6.54 -17.24
N ASP A 117 14.09 -5.70 -18.26
CA ASP A 117 14.15 -6.17 -19.64
C ASP A 117 15.58 -6.54 -20.06
N GLU A 118 15.72 -7.06 -21.28
CA GLU A 118 16.99 -7.47 -21.88
C GLU A 118 18.00 -6.33 -22.01
N ARG A 119 17.54 -5.07 -21.97
CA ARG A 119 18.37 -3.87 -22.06
C ARG A 119 18.72 -3.29 -20.68
N GLY A 120 18.28 -3.94 -19.60
CA GLY A 120 18.52 -3.49 -18.23
C GLY A 120 17.49 -2.47 -17.70
N ASN A 121 16.43 -2.18 -18.45
CA ASN A 121 15.41 -1.22 -18.00
C ASN A 121 14.39 -1.88 -17.07
N LEU A 122 14.03 -1.17 -16.01
CA LEU A 122 12.96 -1.59 -15.11
C LEU A 122 11.62 -1.64 -15.85
N ARG A 123 10.85 -2.69 -15.59
CA ARG A 123 9.42 -2.79 -15.88
C ARG A 123 8.68 -3.26 -14.65
N VAL A 124 7.37 -3.08 -14.67
CA VAL A 124 6.49 -3.48 -13.57
C VAL A 124 5.44 -4.45 -14.10
N ASN A 125 5.29 -5.58 -13.42
CA ASN A 125 4.24 -6.56 -13.64
C ASN A 125 3.29 -6.56 -12.45
N HIS A 126 2.01 -6.84 -12.67
CA HIS A 126 0.97 -6.90 -11.63
C HIS A 126 0.54 -8.34 -11.40
#